data_AF-A0A924B9B6-F1
#
_entry.id   AF-A0A924B9B6-F1
#
_cell.length_a   1.000
_cell.length_b   1.000
_cell.length_c   1.000
_cell.angle_alpha   90.00
_cell.angle_beta   90.00
_cell.angle_gamma   90.00
#
_symmetry.space_group_name_H-M   'P 1'
#
loop_
_entity.id
_entity.type
_entity.pdbx_description
1 polymer ?
#
loop_
_entity_poly.entity_id
_entity_poly.type
_entity_poly.pdbx_seq_one_letter_code
_entity_poly.pdbx_strand_id
1 'polypeptide(L)'
;MRDVTPDQKKVDVKKVIQFLVEFVKNPVQGISILPDWNWASLFAVQILLALASGVLSGLLKLNFYRVLYGIFLMPVVTTVTALLLALFLYYYFQLFENRSESFRKIFILVILSSIPFYLFQIISEYFAPITLIGFAFTALLAIVGLCENFNVQKKRAYTICGGLFVLVLIAWFTNRN
;
A
#
# COMPACT_ATOMS: atom_id res chain seq x y z
N MET A 1 9.84 -21.31 5.85
CA MET A 1 8.76 -22.33 5.97
C MET A 1 7.42 -21.64 5.78
N ARG A 2 6.46 -22.36 5.20
CA ARG A 2 5.27 -21.86 4.50
C ARG A 2 4.14 -21.55 5.50
N ASP A 3 3.87 -20.27 5.78
CA ASP A 3 2.64 -19.80 6.48
C ASP A 3 1.42 -19.93 5.53
N VAL A 4 1.08 -21.17 5.14
CA VAL A 4 -0.13 -21.50 4.36
C VAL A 4 -1.21 -22.17 5.19
N THR A 5 -1.01 -22.30 6.50
CA THR A 5 -2.09 -22.74 7.38
C THR A 5 -3.16 -21.65 7.39
N PRO A 6 -4.39 -21.89 6.89
CA PRO A 6 -5.46 -20.90 6.98
C PRO A 6 -5.77 -20.69 8.47
N ASP A 7 -5.28 -19.58 9.02
CA ASP A 7 -5.58 -19.18 10.39
C ASP A 7 -7.08 -18.91 10.46
N GLN A 8 -7.84 -19.83 11.07
CA GLN A 8 -9.32 -19.82 11.17
C GLN A 8 -9.88 -18.66 12.01
N LYS A 9 -9.03 -17.73 12.44
CA LYS A 9 -9.44 -16.51 13.12
C LYS A 9 -10.39 -15.72 12.22
N LYS A 10 -11.65 -15.58 12.65
CA LYS A 10 -12.63 -14.71 12.02
C LYS A 10 -12.05 -13.30 11.89
N VAL A 11 -12.25 -12.69 10.71
CA VAL A 11 -11.85 -11.30 10.47
C VAL A 11 -12.60 -10.40 11.45
N ASP A 12 -11.86 -9.79 12.38
CA ASP A 12 -12.42 -8.83 13.32
C ASP A 12 -12.39 -7.43 12.68
N VAL A 13 -13.41 -7.16 11.85
CA VAL A 13 -13.53 -5.92 11.06
C VAL A 13 -13.45 -4.69 11.96
N LYS A 14 -13.99 -4.75 13.19
CA LYS A 14 -13.96 -3.63 14.13
C LYS A 14 -12.53 -3.27 14.54
N LYS A 15 -11.71 -4.28 14.88
CA LYS A 15 -10.29 -4.06 15.22
C LYS A 15 -9.50 -3.53 14.03
N VAL A 16 -9.79 -4.03 12.83
CA VAL A 16 -9.15 -3.55 11.60
C VAL A 16 -9.46 -2.08 11.35
N ILE A 17 -10.73 -1.67 11.42
CA ILE A 17 -11.13 -0.27 11.23
C ILE A 17 -10.51 0.61 12.31
N GLN A 18 -10.54 0.17 13.58
CA GLN A 18 -9.92 0.93 14.67
C GLN A 18 -8.42 1.15 14.42
N PHE A 19 -7.71 0.10 14.02
CA PHE A 19 -6.30 0.21 13.65
C PHE A 19 -6.08 1.19 12.50
N LEU A 20 -6.90 1.14 11.44
CA LEU A 20 -6.78 2.06 10.30
C LEU A 20 -7.01 3.52 10.70
N VAL A 21 -7.99 3.79 11.57
CA VAL A 21 -8.24 5.14 12.07
C VAL A 21 -7.08 5.65 12.92
N GLU A 22 -6.53 4.81 13.79
CA GLU A 22 -5.35 5.15 14.60
C GLU A 22 -4.10 5.33 13.72
N PHE A 23 -3.94 4.49 12.69
CA PHE A 23 -2.87 4.57 11.72
C PHE A 23 -2.89 5.90 10.96
N VAL A 24 -4.06 6.36 10.49
CA VAL A 24 -4.16 7.64 9.78
C VAL A 24 -3.77 8.82 10.69
N LYS A 25 -4.02 8.73 12.00
CA LYS A 25 -3.59 9.76 12.97
C LYS A 25 -2.09 9.76 13.21
N ASN A 26 -1.47 8.57 13.28
CA ASN A 26 -0.04 8.40 13.59
C ASN A 26 0.62 7.36 12.66
N PRO A 27 0.79 7.67 11.36
CA PRO A 27 1.16 6.66 10.36
C PRO A 27 2.60 6.15 10.51
N VAL A 28 3.51 7.00 11.01
CA VAL A 28 4.91 6.61 11.26
C VAL A 28 4.99 5.58 12.37
N GLN A 29 4.33 5.82 13.52
CA GLN A 29 4.27 4.84 14.61
C GLN A 29 3.49 3.59 14.20
N GLY A 30 2.38 3.75 13.47
CA GLY A 30 1.55 2.63 13.04
C GLY A 30 2.27 1.67 12.09
N ILE A 31 3.21 2.16 11.26
CA ILE A 31 3.97 1.30 10.35
C ILE A 31 5.24 0.71 10.99
N SER A 32 5.71 1.26 12.12
CA SER A 32 6.87 0.71 12.85
C SER A 32 6.63 -0.69 13.40
N ILE A 33 5.37 -1.04 13.69
CA ILE A 33 4.99 -2.37 14.17
C ILE A 33 3.86 -2.89 13.30
N LEU A 34 4.19 -3.82 12.40
CA LEU A 34 3.18 -4.41 11.51
C LEU A 34 2.21 -5.32 12.30
N PRO A 35 0.89 -5.20 12.06
CA PRO A 35 -0.08 -6.07 12.69
C PRO A 35 0.05 -7.50 12.17
N ASP A 36 -0.24 -8.50 13.01
CA ASP A 36 -0.25 -9.91 12.58
C ASP A 36 -1.64 -10.31 12.04
N TRP A 37 -1.95 -9.81 10.85
CA TRP A 37 -3.20 -10.12 10.16
C TRP A 37 -3.12 -11.43 9.38
N ASN A 38 -4.22 -12.19 9.38
CA ASN A 38 -4.37 -13.32 8.47
C ASN A 38 -4.65 -12.84 7.03
N TRP A 39 -4.49 -13.74 6.07
CA TRP A 39 -4.70 -13.46 4.65
C TRP A 39 -6.08 -12.86 4.33
N ALA A 40 -7.13 -13.38 4.97
CA ALA A 40 -8.49 -12.88 4.78
C ALA A 40 -8.64 -11.42 5.22
N SER A 41 -8.13 -11.07 6.41
CA SER A 41 -8.17 -9.68 6.91
C SER A 41 -7.37 -8.75 6.03
N LEU A 42 -6.21 -9.22 5.55
CA LEU A 42 -5.31 -8.46 4.70
C LEU A 42 -5.97 -8.11 3.35
N PHE A 43 -6.56 -9.09 2.66
CA PHE A 43 -7.31 -8.83 1.44
C PHE A 43 -8.55 -7.97 1.69
N ALA A 44 -9.25 -8.18 2.82
CA ALA A 44 -10.37 -7.32 3.20
C ALA A 44 -9.94 -5.85 3.34
N VAL A 45 -8.82 -5.57 4.00
CA VAL A 45 -8.26 -4.20 4.10
C VAL A 45 -7.92 -3.63 2.73
N GLN A 46 -7.23 -4.40 1.89
CA GLN A 46 -6.85 -3.95 0.55
C GLN A 46 -8.07 -3.59 -0.30
N ILE A 47 -9.10 -4.44 -0.28
CA ILE A 47 -10.34 -4.21 -1.01
C ILE A 47 -11.09 -3.00 -0.44
N LEU A 48 -11.22 -2.90 0.88
CA LEU A 48 -11.91 -1.79 1.54
C LEU A 48 -11.24 -0.44 1.25
N LEU A 49 -9.91 -0.37 1.31
CA LEU A 49 -9.15 0.85 0.98
C LEU A 49 -9.33 1.23 -0.49
N ALA A 50 -9.24 0.26 -1.40
CA ALA A 50 -9.41 0.50 -2.83
C ALA A 50 -10.84 0.97 -3.17
N LEU A 51 -11.86 0.31 -2.60
CA LEU A 51 -13.26 0.71 -2.77
C LEU A 51 -13.53 2.09 -2.19
N ALA A 52 -13.06 2.37 -0.97
CA ALA A 52 -13.23 3.67 -0.34
C ALA A 52 -12.62 4.79 -1.19
N SER A 53 -11.38 4.60 -1.66
CA SER A 53 -10.71 5.58 -2.52
C SER A 53 -11.42 5.75 -3.86
N GLY A 54 -11.80 4.66 -4.52
CA GLY A 54 -12.46 4.69 -5.85
C GLY A 54 -13.87 5.27 -5.83
N VAL A 55 -14.67 4.91 -4.83
CA VAL A 55 -16.03 5.44 -4.67
C VAL A 55 -15.97 6.92 -4.32
N LEU A 56 -15.14 7.32 -3.34
CA LEU A 56 -15.02 8.73 -2.96
C LEU A 56 -14.51 9.59 -4.13
N SER A 57 -13.53 9.10 -4.88
CA SER A 57 -13.04 9.78 -6.08
C SER A 57 -14.13 9.89 -7.15
N GLY A 58 -14.86 8.81 -7.46
CA GLY A 58 -15.92 8.84 -8.48
C GLY A 58 -17.11 9.71 -8.12
N LEU A 59 -17.47 9.79 -6.83
CA LEU A 59 -18.56 10.64 -6.34
C LEU A 59 -18.23 12.13 -6.48
N LEU A 60 -16.96 12.54 -6.32
CA LEU A 60 -16.54 13.94 -6.48
C LEU A 60 -16.81 14.50 -7.87
N LYS A 61 -16.78 13.65 -8.91
CA LYS A 61 -17.10 14.04 -10.29
C LYS A 61 -18.53 13.81 -10.74
N LEU A 62 -19.41 13.31 -9.86
CA LEU A 62 -20.82 13.02 -10.16
C LEU A 62 -21.03 12.16 -11.42
N ASN A 63 -20.04 11.33 -11.79
CA ASN A 63 -20.10 10.51 -12.99
C ASN A 63 -20.32 9.04 -12.62
N PHE A 64 -21.55 8.55 -12.84
CA PHE A 64 -21.96 7.20 -12.50
C PHE A 64 -21.05 6.11 -13.10
N TYR A 65 -20.62 6.28 -14.36
CA TYR A 65 -19.73 5.32 -15.01
C TYR A 65 -18.35 5.27 -14.35
N ARG A 66 -17.82 6.40 -13.88
CA ARG A 66 -16.55 6.43 -13.12
C ARG A 66 -16.68 5.75 -11.77
N VAL A 67 -17.80 5.92 -11.09
CA VAL A 67 -18.08 5.21 -9.83
C VAL A 67 -18.07 3.70 -10.06
N LEU A 68 -18.70 3.23 -11.15
CA LEU A 68 -18.69 1.80 -11.52
C LEU A 68 -17.27 1.29 -11.78
N TYR A 69 -16.46 2.01 -12.56
CA TYR A 69 -15.04 1.67 -12.77
C TYR A 69 -14.24 1.66 -11.46
N GLY A 70 -14.50 2.62 -10.56
CA GLY A 70 -13.87 2.68 -9.24
C GLY A 70 -14.22 1.49 -8.35
N ILE A 71 -15.42 0.92 -8.48
CA ILE A 71 -15.86 -0.24 -7.69
C ILE A 71 -15.24 -1.54 -8.20
N PHE A 72 -15.17 -1.75 -9.52
CA PHE A 72 -14.75 -3.03 -10.08
C PHE A 72 -13.28 -3.07 -10.49
N LEU A 73 -12.79 -2.02 -11.15
CA LEU A 73 -11.47 -2.04 -11.78
C LEU A 73 -10.38 -1.63 -10.80
N MET A 74 -10.65 -0.65 -9.93
CA MET A 74 -9.66 -0.16 -8.97
C MET A 74 -9.18 -1.24 -7.99
N PRO A 75 -10.04 -2.03 -7.32
CA PRO A 75 -9.58 -3.07 -6.39
C PRO A 75 -8.70 -4.12 -7.06
N VAL A 76 -9.00 -4.47 -8.31
CA VAL A 76 -8.20 -5.44 -9.08
C VAL A 76 -6.82 -4.85 -9.39
N VAL A 77 -6.77 -3.66 -10.00
CA VAL A 77 -5.50 -3.03 -10.39
C VAL A 77 -4.61 -2.76 -9.18
N THR A 78 -5.18 -2.25 -8.09
CA THR A 78 -4.41 -1.92 -6.89
C THR A 78 -3.92 -3.18 -6.18
N THR A 79 -4.74 -4.24 -6.12
CA THR A 79 -4.31 -5.52 -5.54
C THR A 79 -3.20 -6.17 -6.36
N VAL A 80 -3.33 -6.20 -7.69
CA VAL A 80 -2.27 -6.73 -8.57
C VAL A 80 -0.99 -5.93 -8.41
N THR A 81 -1.08 -4.59 -8.42
CA THR A 81 0.09 -3.72 -8.22
C THR A 81 0.76 -3.95 -6.87
N ALA A 82 -0.03 -4.05 -5.80
CA ALA A 82 0.47 -4.30 -4.46
C ALA A 82 1.12 -5.69 -4.34
N LEU A 83 0.57 -6.72 -4.99
CA LEU A 83 1.17 -8.04 -5.06
C LEU A 83 2.49 -8.03 -5.83
N LEU A 84 2.55 -7.34 -6.97
CA LEU A 84 3.79 -7.20 -7.75
C LEU A 84 4.87 -6.48 -6.95
N LEU A 85 4.52 -5.41 -6.23
CA LEU A 85 5.46 -4.69 -5.37
C LEU A 85 5.93 -5.56 -4.18
N ALA A 86 5.01 -6.30 -3.55
CA ALA A 86 5.36 -7.23 -2.49
C ALA A 86 6.28 -8.35 -2.99
N LEU A 87 6.03 -8.85 -4.21
CA LEU A 87 6.84 -9.88 -4.86
C LEU A 87 8.24 -9.35 -5.19
N PHE A 88 8.32 -8.13 -5.72
CA PHE A 88 9.58 -7.44 -5.94
C PHE A 88 10.39 -7.31 -4.64
N LEU A 89 9.77 -6.84 -3.55
CA LEU A 89 10.44 -6.73 -2.25
C LEU A 89 10.83 -8.09 -1.67
N TYR A 90 10.00 -9.12 -1.86
CA TYR A 90 10.31 -10.48 -1.43
C TYR A 90 11.57 -11.02 -2.11
N TYR A 91 11.66 -10.89 -3.44
CA TYR A 91 12.86 -11.28 -4.17
C TYR A 91 14.04 -10.36 -3.87
N TYR A 92 13.81 -9.08 -3.60
CA TYR A 92 14.86 -8.18 -3.14
C TYR A 92 15.52 -8.72 -1.86
N PHE A 93 14.73 -9.11 -0.86
CA PHE A 93 15.25 -9.68 0.38
C PHE A 93 16.01 -10.99 0.16
N GLN A 94 15.50 -11.85 -0.72
CA GLN A 94 16.12 -13.13 -1.01
C GLN A 94 17.46 -12.98 -1.75
N LEU A 95 17.55 -12.07 -2.73
CA LEU A 95 18.71 -11.92 -3.61
C LEU A 95 19.78 -10.96 -3.06
N PHE A 96 19.37 -9.84 -2.47
CA PHE A 96 20.30 -8.78 -2.05
C PHE A 96 20.58 -8.77 -0.55
N GLU A 97 19.62 -9.20 0.28
CA GLU A 97 19.79 -9.29 1.74
C GLU A 97 20.05 -10.73 2.21
N ASN A 98 20.07 -11.71 1.29
CA ASN A 98 20.31 -13.14 1.56
C ASN A 98 19.46 -13.70 2.71
N ARG A 99 18.22 -13.21 2.86
CA ARG A 99 17.31 -13.61 3.93
C ARG A 99 15.90 -13.86 3.42
N SER A 100 15.22 -14.83 4.02
CA SER A 100 13.83 -15.12 3.71
C SER A 100 12.91 -14.42 4.71
N GLU A 101 12.19 -13.40 4.25
CA GLU A 101 11.16 -12.71 5.04
C GLU A 101 9.77 -13.28 4.74
N SER A 102 8.83 -13.13 5.67
CA SER A 102 7.45 -13.57 5.44
C SER A 102 6.78 -12.68 4.37
N PHE A 103 6.36 -13.30 3.26
CA PHE A 103 5.63 -12.60 2.19
C PHE A 103 4.39 -11.89 2.72
N ARG A 104 3.70 -12.47 3.72
CA ARG A 104 2.55 -11.85 4.39
C ARG A 104 2.93 -10.52 5.03
N LYS A 105 4.03 -10.46 5.79
CA LYS A 105 4.49 -9.23 6.44
C LYS A 105 4.87 -8.17 5.41
N ILE A 106 5.55 -8.55 4.32
CA ILE A 106 5.90 -7.63 3.24
C ILE A 106 4.63 -7.08 2.58
N PHE A 107 3.63 -7.92 2.36
CA PHE A 107 2.38 -7.47 1.77
C PHE A 107 1.59 -6.53 2.69
N ILE A 108 1.58 -6.78 4.00
CA ILE A 108 1.02 -5.84 4.99
C ILE A 108 1.74 -4.49 4.93
N LEU A 109 3.07 -4.51 4.89
CA LEU A 109 3.88 -3.29 4.74
C LEU A 109 3.46 -2.50 3.49
N VAL A 110 3.35 -3.18 2.34
CA VAL A 110 2.97 -2.55 1.07
C VAL A 110 1.58 -1.90 1.17
N ILE A 111 0.60 -2.61 1.74
CA ILE A 111 -0.77 -2.10 1.88
C ILE A 111 -0.80 -0.88 2.81
N LEU A 112 -0.20 -0.98 3.99
CA LEU A 112 -0.19 0.12 4.96
C LEU A 112 0.57 1.33 4.44
N SER A 113 1.72 1.12 3.80
CA SER A 113 2.49 2.20 3.20
C SER A 113 1.72 2.88 2.06
N SER A 114 0.79 2.20 1.38
CA SER A 114 -0.01 2.75 0.27
C SER A 114 -1.20 3.60 0.73
N ILE A 115 -1.52 3.63 2.03
CA ILE A 115 -2.65 4.41 2.57
C ILE A 115 -2.59 5.89 2.17
N PRO A 116 -1.46 6.61 2.31
CA PRO A 116 -1.36 8.01 1.86
C PRO A 116 -1.69 8.16 0.39
N PHE A 117 -1.19 7.27 -0.49
CA PHE A 117 -1.53 7.31 -1.90
C PHE A 117 -3.05 7.24 -2.12
N TYR A 118 -3.75 6.31 -1.47
CA TYR A 118 -5.22 6.22 -1.58
C TYR A 118 -5.94 7.48 -1.10
N LEU A 119 -5.45 8.14 -0.05
CA LEU A 119 -6.03 9.38 0.47
C LEU A 119 -5.84 10.54 -0.51
N PHE A 120 -4.63 10.72 -1.04
CA PHE A 120 -4.35 11.78 -2.01
C PHE A 120 -5.00 11.52 -3.37
N GLN A 121 -5.20 10.25 -3.75
CA GLN A 121 -5.89 9.87 -4.99
C GLN A 121 -7.32 10.44 -5.05
N ILE A 122 -8.01 10.54 -3.91
CA ILE A 122 -9.36 11.13 -3.84
C ILE A 122 -9.33 12.59 -4.31
N ILE A 123 -8.31 13.35 -3.91
CA ILE A 123 -8.16 14.79 -4.22
C ILE A 123 -7.52 15.03 -5.60
N SER A 124 -6.86 14.01 -6.16
CA SER A 124 -6.15 14.11 -7.44
C SER A 124 -7.03 14.52 -8.62
N GLU A 125 -8.35 14.31 -8.51
CA GLU A 125 -9.30 14.75 -9.52
C GLU A 125 -9.32 16.28 -9.70
N TYR A 126 -9.00 17.06 -8.66
CA TYR A 126 -8.91 18.52 -8.71
C TYR A 126 -7.51 19.00 -9.04
N PHE A 127 -6.49 18.33 -8.49
CA PHE A 127 -5.09 18.72 -8.67
C PHE A 127 -4.22 17.48 -8.92
N ALA A 128 -4.07 17.12 -10.19
CA ALA A 128 -3.37 15.92 -10.61
C ALA A 128 -1.94 15.73 -10.03
N PRO A 129 -1.10 16.78 -9.82
CA PRO A 129 0.21 16.59 -9.20
C PRO A 129 0.17 16.09 -7.74
N ILE A 130 -0.98 16.17 -7.06
CA ILE A 130 -1.11 15.69 -5.68
C ILE A 130 -0.88 14.18 -5.56
N THR A 131 -1.03 13.42 -6.64
CA THR A 131 -0.71 11.98 -6.66
C THR A 131 0.76 11.73 -6.37
N LEU A 132 1.66 12.59 -6.86
CA LEU A 132 3.10 12.49 -6.62
C LEU A 132 3.43 12.71 -5.14
N ILE A 133 2.70 13.62 -4.48
CA ILE A 133 2.81 13.83 -3.04
C ILE A 133 2.37 12.56 -2.29
N GLY A 134 1.26 11.94 -2.70
CA GLY A 134 0.82 10.66 -2.13
C GLY A 134 1.83 9.54 -2.30
N PHE A 135 2.49 9.45 -3.46
CA PHE A 135 3.59 8.51 -3.68
C PHE A 135 4.82 8.81 -2.82
N ALA A 136 5.16 10.08 -2.61
CA ALA A 136 6.27 10.47 -1.76
C ALA A 136 6.03 10.05 -0.30
N PHE A 137 4.83 10.31 0.24
CA PHE A 137 4.45 9.83 1.59
C PHE A 137 4.45 8.30 1.68
N THR A 138 3.98 7.62 0.64
CA THR A 138 4.01 6.15 0.56
C THR A 138 5.45 5.62 0.63
N ALA A 139 6.37 6.22 -0.14
CA ALA A 139 7.78 5.86 -0.12
C ALA A 139 8.43 6.13 1.26
N LEU A 140 8.11 7.25 1.90
CA LEU A 140 8.60 7.56 3.25
C LEU A 140 8.13 6.54 4.29
N LEU A 141 6.84 6.18 4.28
CA LEU A 141 6.32 5.15 5.17
C LEU A 141 6.94 3.79 4.87
N ALA A 142 7.10 3.42 3.60
CA ALA A 142 7.77 2.19 3.22
C ALA A 142 9.21 2.15 3.74
N ILE A 143 9.96 3.24 3.68
CA ILE A 143 11.32 3.34 4.26
C ILE A 143 11.29 3.06 5.76
N VAL A 144 10.39 3.71 6.51
CA VAL A 144 10.24 3.48 7.96
C VAL A 144 9.92 2.02 8.24
N GLY A 145 8.92 1.46 7.54
CA GLY A 145 8.51 0.07 7.78
C GLY A 145 9.58 -0.95 7.39
N LEU A 146 10.37 -0.70 6.33
CA LEU A 146 11.54 -1.51 5.96
C LEU A 146 12.63 -1.45 7.03
N CYS A 147 12.90 -0.28 7.60
CA CYS A 147 13.91 -0.12 8.64
C CYS A 147 13.47 -0.79 9.95
N GLU A 148 12.26 -0.49 10.43
CA GLU A 148 11.81 -0.91 11.76
C GLU A 148 11.38 -2.39 11.82
N ASN A 149 10.68 -2.90 10.81
CA ASN A 149 10.16 -4.28 10.86
C ASN A 149 11.12 -5.31 10.26
N PHE A 150 11.93 -4.88 9.30
CA PHE A 150 12.83 -5.76 8.57
C PHE A 150 14.29 -5.42 8.83
N ASN A 151 14.64 -4.45 9.68
CA ASN A 151 16.05 -4.10 9.95
C ASN A 151 16.86 -3.79 8.69
N VAL A 152 16.23 -3.22 7.66
CA VAL A 152 16.94 -2.78 6.45
C VAL A 152 17.79 -1.55 6.78
N GLN A 153 19.03 -1.52 6.30
CA GLN A 153 19.87 -0.35 6.45
C GLN A 153 19.21 0.87 5.79
N LYS A 154 19.13 1.99 6.51
CA LYS A 154 18.48 3.23 6.03
C LYS A 154 18.89 3.61 4.60
N LYS A 155 20.20 3.59 4.31
CA LYS A 155 20.74 3.90 2.97
C LYS A 155 20.11 3.03 1.89
N ARG A 156 19.99 1.72 2.11
CA ARG A 156 19.37 0.77 1.16
C ARG A 156 17.87 1.01 1.04
N ALA A 157 17.18 1.22 2.16
CA ALA A 157 15.75 1.53 2.15
C ALA A 157 15.44 2.78 1.30
N TYR A 158 16.24 3.85 1.45
CA TYR A 158 16.17 5.04 0.60
C TYR A 158 16.45 4.74 -0.86
N THR A 159 17.45 3.91 -1.18
CA THR A 159 17.77 3.55 -2.57
C THR A 159 16.61 2.78 -3.23
N ILE A 160 16.01 1.80 -2.54
CA ILE A 160 14.89 1.01 -3.08
C ILE A 160 13.68 1.91 -3.29
N CYS A 161 13.23 2.60 -2.25
CA CYS A 161 12.01 3.40 -2.31
C CYS A 161 12.19 4.63 -3.20
N GLY A 162 13.37 5.25 -3.19
CA GLY A 162 13.73 6.34 -4.08
C GLY A 162 13.78 5.91 -5.54
N GLY A 163 14.35 4.74 -5.84
CA GLY A 163 14.34 4.16 -7.19
C GLY A 163 12.93 3.91 -7.70
N LEU A 164 12.06 3.30 -6.88
CA LEU A 164 10.65 3.11 -7.21
C LEU A 164 9.92 4.43 -7.43
N PHE A 165 10.18 5.44 -6.59
CA PHE A 165 9.59 6.77 -6.75
C PHE A 165 10.03 7.46 -8.04
N VAL A 166 11.30 7.35 -8.42
CA VAL A 166 11.82 7.88 -9.69
C VAL A 166 11.15 7.21 -10.89
N LEU A 167 10.94 5.89 -10.86
CA LEU A 167 10.21 5.19 -11.92
C LEU A 167 8.77 5.71 -12.05
N VAL A 168 8.09 5.94 -10.93
CA VAL A 168 6.75 6.53 -10.92
C VAL A 168 6.76 7.96 -11.46
N LEU A 169 7.75 8.78 -11.10
CA LEU A 169 7.89 10.14 -11.62
C LEU A 169 8.05 10.13 -13.14
N ILE A 170 8.93 9.28 -13.68
CA ILE A 170 9.16 9.15 -15.12
C ILE A 170 7.86 8.74 -15.81
N ALA A 171 7.19 7.68 -15.31
CA ALA A 171 5.92 7.22 -15.87
C ALA A 171 4.85 8.30 -15.86
N TRP A 172 4.77 9.11 -14.80
CA TRP A 172 3.83 10.20 -14.69
C TRP A 172 4.10 11.31 -15.71
N PHE A 173 5.36 11.71 -15.90
CA PHE A 173 5.74 12.69 -16.91
C PHE A 173 5.44 12.19 -18.34
N THR A 174 5.76 10.92 -18.63
CA THR A 174 5.49 10.33 -19.95
C THR A 174 4.00 10.24 -20.25
N ASN A 175 3.17 9.90 -19.26
CA ASN A 175 1.71 9.80 -19.45
C ASN A 175 1.00 11.17 -19.61
N ARG A 176 1.71 12.28 -19.34
CA ARG A 176 1.14 13.63 -19.42
C ARG A 176 1.54 14.39 -20.69
N ASN A 177 2.53 13.89 -21.43
CA ASN A 177 2.89 14.31 -22.79
C ASN A 177 2.13 13.47 -23.82
#